data_AF-A0A3R9VN16-F1
#
_entry.id   AF-A0A3R9VN16-F1
#
_cell.length_a   1.000
_cell.length_b   1.000
_cell.length_c   1.000
_cell.angle_alpha   90.00
_cell.angle_beta   90.00
_cell.angle_gamma   90.00
#
_symmetry.space_group_name_H-M   'P 1'
#
loop_
_entity.id
_entity.type
_entity.pdbx_description
1 polymer ?
#
loop_
_entity_poly.entity_id
_entity_poly.type
_entity_poly.pdbx_seq_one_letter_code
_entity_poly.pdbx_strand_id
1 'polypeptide(L)'
;MAAPATPLRTPHKQLVTAWLGRFLARFAAFVQYVSARHTRRPDVALRNRAMRAASSRGVDRHALVRATRLSAGQVMKILAREPADE
;
A
#
# COMPACT_ATOMS: atom_id res chain seq x y z
N MET A 1 -53.07 -28.98 4.97
CA MET A 1 -52.89 -27.55 4.62
C MET A 1 -51.90 -26.94 5.59
N ALA A 2 -50.69 -26.61 5.14
CA ALA A 2 -49.67 -25.98 5.97
C ALA A 2 -49.85 -24.45 5.92
N ALA A 3 -49.88 -23.81 7.10
CA ALA A 3 -49.99 -22.35 7.22
C ALA A 3 -48.72 -21.67 6.65
N PRO A 4 -48.84 -20.52 5.96
CA PRO A 4 -47.66 -19.79 5.49
C PRO A 4 -46.89 -19.23 6.69
N ALA A 5 -45.67 -19.72 6.89
CA ALA A 5 -44.73 -19.17 7.85
C ALA A 5 -44.40 -17.73 7.43
N THR A 6 -45.06 -16.75 8.06
CA THR A 6 -44.75 -15.35 7.89
C THR A 6 -43.38 -15.11 8.53
N PRO A 7 -42.32 -14.70 7.79
CA PRO A 7 -41.07 -14.38 8.44
C PRO A 7 -41.30 -13.14 9.31
N LEU A 8 -41.20 -13.29 10.63
CA LEU A 8 -41.15 -12.17 11.58
C LEU A 8 -39.91 -11.32 11.26
N ARG A 9 -40.06 -10.39 10.31
CA ARG A 9 -39.14 -9.30 10.03
C ARG A 9 -39.21 -8.36 11.22
N THR A 10 -38.46 -8.68 12.26
CA THR A 10 -38.27 -7.82 13.42
C THR A 10 -37.46 -6.61 12.95
N PRO A 11 -38.04 -5.38 12.93
CA PRO A 11 -37.39 -4.18 12.40
C PRO A 11 -36.09 -3.84 13.16
N HIS A 12 -36.00 -4.31 14.41
CA HIS A 12 -34.84 -4.12 15.24
C HIS A 12 -33.58 -4.82 14.70
N LYS A 13 -33.72 -6.03 14.13
CA LYS A 13 -32.58 -6.77 13.55
C LYS A 13 -32.03 -6.09 12.29
N GLN A 14 -32.89 -5.48 11.47
CA GLN A 14 -32.49 -4.73 10.26
C GLN A 14 -31.75 -3.43 10.59
N LEU A 15 -32.18 -2.70 11.61
CA LEU A 15 -31.48 -1.49 12.07
C LEU A 15 -30.08 -1.82 12.62
N VAL A 16 -29.96 -2.90 13.39
CA VAL A 16 -28.67 -3.37 13.91
C VAL A 16 -27.76 -3.82 12.76
N THR A 17 -28.27 -4.56 11.77
CA THR A 17 -27.47 -4.96 10.59
C THR A 17 -27.07 -3.77 9.71
N ALA A 18 -27.94 -2.77 9.55
CA ALA A 18 -27.63 -1.57 8.76
C ALA A 18 -26.60 -0.65 9.45
N TRP A 19 -26.62 -0.59 10.78
CA TRP A 19 -25.61 0.16 11.55
C TRP A 19 -24.28 -0.58 11.57
N LEU A 20 -24.31 -1.91 11.76
CA LEU A 20 -23.13 -2.77 11.69
C LEU A 20 -22.48 -2.73 10.31
N GLY A 21 -23.27 -2.79 9.23
CA GLY A 21 -22.78 -2.69 7.86
C GLY A 21 -22.11 -1.33 7.58
N ARG A 22 -22.66 -0.23 8.10
CA ARG A 22 -22.03 1.10 8.01
C ARG A 22 -20.73 1.19 8.81
N PHE A 23 -20.67 0.56 9.97
CA PHE A 23 -19.46 0.48 10.78
C PHE A 23 -18.35 -0.32 10.08
N LEU A 24 -18.69 -1.50 9.55
CA LEU A 24 -17.78 -2.35 8.77
C LEU A 24 -17.24 -1.62 7.53
N ALA A 25 -18.09 -0.89 6.81
CA ALA A 25 -17.66 -0.11 5.64
C ALA A 25 -16.68 1.01 6.03
N ARG A 26 -16.94 1.75 7.12
CA ARG A 26 -16.04 2.78 7.62
C ARG A 26 -14.73 2.19 8.14
N PHE A 27 -14.78 1.04 8.80
CA PHE A 27 -13.59 0.33 9.26
C PHE A 27 -12.74 -0.17 8.09
N ALA A 28 -13.36 -0.75 7.05
CA ALA A 28 -12.67 -1.14 5.83
C ALA A 28 -12.02 0.06 5.12
N ALA A 29 -12.73 1.19 5.01
CA ALA A 29 -12.16 2.42 4.45
C ALA A 29 -10.98 2.96 5.29
N PHE A 30 -11.06 2.85 6.62
CA PHE A 30 -9.97 3.23 7.51
C PHE A 30 -8.76 2.30 7.37
N VAL A 31 -8.97 0.99 7.31
CA VAL A 31 -7.91 0.00 7.07
C VAL A 31 -7.27 0.22 5.70
N GLN A 32 -8.07 0.47 4.65
CA GLN A 32 -7.55 0.81 3.33
C GLN A 32 -6.75 2.12 3.35
N TYR A 33 -7.22 3.15 4.06
CA TYR A 33 -6.50 4.42 4.22
C TYR A 33 -5.18 4.26 4.98
N VAL A 34 -5.16 3.49 6.06
CA VAL A 34 -3.94 3.21 6.85
C VAL A 34 -2.96 2.36 6.03
N SER A 35 -3.45 1.34 5.34
CA SER A 35 -2.63 0.51 4.44
C SER A 35 -2.09 1.30 3.25
N ALA A 36 -2.89 2.20 2.67
CA ALA A 36 -2.45 3.13 1.61
C ALA A 36 -1.45 4.18 2.14
N ARG A 37 -1.47 4.51 3.43
CA ARG A 37 -0.44 5.32 4.10
C ARG A 37 0.83 4.54 4.41
N HIS A 38 0.74 3.22 4.47
CA HIS A 38 1.86 2.30 4.73
C HIS A 38 2.61 1.87 3.47
N THR A 39 2.59 2.67 2.40
CA THR A 39 3.52 2.56 1.27
C THR A 39 4.95 3.02 1.63
N ARG A 40 5.33 3.00 2.91
CA ARG A 40 6.75 3.07 3.27
C ARG A 40 7.31 1.70 3.00
N ARG A 41 7.97 1.55 1.85
CA ARG A 41 8.83 0.40 1.53
C ARG A 41 10.21 0.63 2.14
N PRO A 42 10.48 0.21 3.40
CA PRO A 42 11.76 0.43 4.05
C PRO A 42 12.91 -0.22 3.28
N ASP A 43 12.62 -1.30 2.56
CA ASP A 43 13.50 -2.00 1.63
C ASP A 43 13.97 -1.10 0.48
N VAL A 44 13.06 -0.35 -0.16
CA VAL A 44 13.40 0.62 -1.21
C VAL A 44 14.24 1.76 -0.65
N ALA A 45 13.89 2.27 0.54
CA ALA A 45 14.64 3.33 1.20
C ALA A 45 16.08 2.89 1.54
N LEU A 46 16.25 1.67 2.04
CA LEU A 46 17.55 1.08 2.36
C LEU A 46 18.39 0.88 1.08
N ARG A 47 17.80 0.34 0.01
CA ARG A 47 18.45 0.17 -1.29
C ARG A 47 18.93 1.51 -1.85
N ASN A 48 18.08 2.53 -1.80
CA ASN A 48 18.42 3.87 -2.28
C ASN A 48 19.57 4.49 -1.48
N ARG A 49 19.59 4.27 -0.16
CA ARG A 49 20.70 4.70 0.70
C ARG A 49 22.01 3.97 0.38
N ALA A 50 21.96 2.66 0.18
CA ALA A 50 23.11 1.85 -0.19
C ALA A 50 23.67 2.26 -1.57
N MET A 51 22.81 2.52 -2.54
CA MET A 51 23.19 2.97 -3.88
C MET A 51 23.92 4.33 -3.85
N ARG A 52 23.40 5.28 -3.05
CA ARG A 52 24.07 6.57 -2.83
C ARG A 52 25.43 6.42 -2.16
N ALA A 53 25.53 5.54 -1.15
CA ALA A 53 26.79 5.27 -0.47
C ALA A 53 27.83 4.66 -1.44
N ALA A 54 27.41 3.74 -2.31
CA ALA A 54 28.29 3.17 -3.33
C ALA A 54 28.76 4.23 -4.35
N SER A 55 27.86 5.10 -4.82
CA SER A 55 28.22 6.20 -5.72
C SER A 55 29.20 7.19 -5.07
N SER A 56 29.02 7.54 -3.79
CA SER A 56 29.98 8.40 -3.06
C SER A 56 31.37 7.78 -2.88
N ARG A 57 31.48 6.45 -3.04
CA ARG A 57 32.74 5.70 -3.01
C ARG A 57 33.34 5.50 -4.41
N GLY A 58 32.80 6.15 -5.43
CA GLY A 58 33.31 6.11 -6.80
C GLY A 58 32.80 4.94 -7.65
N VAL A 59 31.76 4.22 -7.21
CA VAL A 59 31.14 3.17 -8.04
C VAL A 59 30.40 3.83 -9.21
N ASP A 60 30.75 3.43 -10.42
CA ASP A 60 30.18 3.97 -11.65
C ASP A 60 28.69 3.64 -11.82
N ARG A 61 27.95 4.53 -12.50
CA ARG A 61 26.52 4.38 -12.76
C ARG A 61 26.20 3.12 -13.56
N HIS A 62 27.01 2.73 -14.53
CA HIS A 62 26.77 1.49 -15.29
C HIS A 62 26.98 0.25 -14.43
N ALA A 63 27.87 0.31 -13.44
CA ALA A 63 28.04 -0.77 -12.46
C ALA A 63 26.81 -0.88 -11.54
N LEU A 64 26.25 0.25 -11.10
CA LEU A 64 25.02 0.26 -10.29
C LEU A 64 23.80 -0.25 -11.07
N VAL A 65 23.63 0.14 -12.33
CA VAL A 65 22.56 -0.36 -13.22
C VAL A 65 22.66 -1.88 -13.38
N ARG A 66 23.85 -2.40 -13.67
CA ARG A 66 24.06 -3.86 -13.79
C ARG A 66 23.81 -4.60 -12.48
N ALA A 67 24.26 -4.06 -11.35
CA ALA A 67 24.15 -4.71 -10.05
C ALA A 67 22.71 -4.72 -9.51
N THR A 68 21.93 -3.67 -9.79
CA THR A 68 20.58 -3.51 -9.23
C THR A 68 19.45 -3.89 -10.18
N ARG A 69 19.77 -4.13 -11.47
CA ARG A 69 18.81 -4.37 -12.56
C ARG A 69 17.74 -3.27 -12.71
N LEU A 70 18.02 -2.08 -12.18
CA LEU A 70 17.18 -0.90 -12.37
C LEU A 70 17.50 -0.20 -13.68
N SER A 71 16.53 0.53 -14.24
CA SER A 71 16.79 1.35 -15.41
C SER A 71 17.76 2.48 -15.08
N ALA A 72 18.50 2.97 -16.09
CA ALA A 72 19.41 4.10 -15.92
C ALA A 72 18.68 5.34 -15.37
N GLY A 73 17.43 5.58 -15.81
CA GLY A 73 16.59 6.67 -15.31
C GLY A 73 16.23 6.53 -13.83
N GLN A 74 15.92 5.31 -13.36
CA GLN A 74 15.65 5.07 -11.93
C GLN A 74 16.89 5.27 -11.07
N VAL A 75 18.06 4.79 -11.51
CA VAL A 75 19.34 5.03 -10.82
C VAL A 75 19.63 6.53 -10.74
N MET A 76 19.38 7.28 -11.81
CA MET A 76 19.53 8.73 -11.82
C MET A 76 18.62 9.43 -10.81
N LYS A 77 17.33 9.10 -10.77
CA LYS A 77 16.39 9.65 -9.78
C LYS A 77 16.84 9.34 -8.35
N ILE A 78 17.28 8.11 -8.09
CA ILE A 78 17.77 7.68 -6.77
C ILE A 78 18.99 8.51 -6.34
N LEU A 79 19.95 8.73 -7.25
CA LEU A 79 21.15 9.54 -6.98
C LEU A 79 20.82 11.04 -6.82
N ALA A 80 19.87 11.57 -7.60
CA ALA A 80 19.41 12.95 -7.54
C ALA A 80 18.57 13.28 -6.28
N ARG A 81 18.24 12.28 -5.46
CA ARG A 81 17.28 12.37 -4.33
C ARG A 81 15.86 12.76 -4.76
N GLU A 82 15.55 12.63 -6.05
CA GLU A 82 14.19 12.77 -6.54
C GLU A 82 13.37 11.54 -6.16
N PRO A 83 12.04 11.69 -5.93
CA PRO A 83 11.18 10.54 -5.82
C PRO A 83 11.30 9.74 -7.12
N ALA A 84 11.88 8.54 -7.02
CA ALA A 84 11.73 7.57 -8.07
C ALA A 84 10.26 7.14 -8.05
N ASP A 85 9.47 7.67 -8.98
CA ASP A 85 8.12 7.17 -9.22
C ASP A 85 8.25 5.65 -9.44
N GLU A 86 7.78 4.89 -8.45
CA GLU A 86 7.57 3.44 -8.55
C GLU A 86 6.39 3.16 -9.48
#